data_AF-A0A7X1L3G9-F1
#
_entry.id   AF-A0A7X1L3G9-F1
#
_cell.length_a   1.000
_cell.length_b   1.000
_cell.length_c   1.000
_cell.angle_alpha   90.00
_cell.angle_beta   90.00
_cell.angle_gamma   90.00
#
_symmetry.space_group_name_H-M   'P 1'
#
loop_
_entity.id
_entity.type
_entity.pdbx_description
1 polymer ?
#
loop_
_entity_poly.entity_id
_entity_poly.type
_entity_poly.pdbx_seq_one_letter_code
_entity_poly.pdbx_strand_id
1 'polypeptide(L)' 'MIYENPTIADAVKELKVSAKTISNYIEKGIISEPPTIEYGLRTIRTFPPSYIKTCEAQINAHKDKLKKINKKSKVL' A
#
# COMPACT_ATOMS: atom_id res chain seq x y z
N MET A 1 20.42 17.03 -1.81
CA MET A 1 19.38 15.99 -1.99
C MET A 1 18.21 16.41 -1.12
N ILE A 2 17.13 16.86 -1.74
CA ILE A 2 15.93 17.29 -1.02
C ILE A 2 15.30 16.00 -0.51
N TYR A 3 15.24 15.80 0.82
CA TYR A 3 14.46 14.71 1.39
C TYR A 3 12.99 15.04 1.15
N GLU A 4 12.49 14.69 -0.03
CA GLU A 4 11.05 14.56 -0.23
C GLU A 4 10.63 13.44 0.72
N ASN A 5 9.88 13.76 1.77
CA ASN A 5 9.20 12.75 2.58
C ASN A 5 8.03 12.26 1.71
N PRO A 6 8.17 11.13 1.00
CA PRO A 6 7.12 10.67 0.11
C PRO A 6 5.84 10.48 0.91
N THR A 7 4.80 11.13 0.41
CA THR A 7 3.52 11.21 1.09
C THR A 7 2.58 10.16 0.52
N ILE A 8 1.36 10.10 1.06
CA ILE A 8 0.32 9.27 0.49
C ILE A 8 0.04 9.60 -0.99
N ALA A 9 0.31 10.84 -1.44
CA ALA A 9 0.12 11.23 -2.84
C ALA A 9 1.11 10.52 -3.78
N ASP A 10 2.36 10.32 -3.36
CA ASP A 10 3.35 9.55 -4.12
C ASP A 10 2.98 8.07 -4.16
N ALA A 11 2.53 7.53 -3.02
CA ALA A 11 2.03 6.16 -2.96
C ALA A 11 0.83 5.93 -3.90
N VAL A 12 -0.08 6.91 -4.02
CA VAL A 12 -1.21 6.86 -4.97
C VAL A 12 -0.74 6.82 -6.42
N LYS A 13 0.27 7.61 -6.79
CA LYS A 13 0.85 7.62 -8.15
C LYS A 13 1.51 6.29 -8.49
N GLU A 14 2.36 5.79 -7.59
CA GLU A 14 3.12 4.56 -7.80
C GLU A 14 2.22 3.33 -7.83
N LEU A 15 1.34 3.19 -6.82
CA LEU A 15 0.48 2.02 -6.68
C LEU A 15 -0.75 2.05 -7.61
N LYS A 16 -0.98 3.18 -8.30
CA LYS A 16 -2.12 3.43 -9.21
C LYS A 16 -3.48 3.11 -8.56
N VAL A 17 -3.61 3.38 -7.27
CA VAL A 17 -4.83 3.19 -6.48
C VAL A 17 -5.13 4.45 -5.69
N SER A 18 -6.41 4.70 -5.39
CA SER A 18 -6.80 5.88 -4.60
C SER A 18 -6.30 5.80 -3.15
N ALA A 19 -6.10 6.94 -2.50
CA ALA A 19 -5.70 7.01 -1.09
C ALA A 19 -6.67 6.27 -0.16
N LYS A 20 -7.96 6.28 -0.51
CA LYS A 20 -9.00 5.52 0.18
C LYS A 20 -8.79 4.01 0.06
N THR A 21 -8.42 3.53 -1.13
CA THR A 21 -8.09 2.11 -1.36
C THR A 21 -6.84 1.70 -0.59
N ILE A 22 -5.81 2.54 -0.54
CA ILE A 22 -4.60 2.29 0.25
C ILE A 22 -4.97 2.16 1.73
N SER A 23 -5.75 3.10 2.26
CA SER A 23 -6.22 3.05 3.66
C SER A 23 -6.99 1.77 3.94
N ASN A 24 -7.92 1.40 3.05
CA ASN A 24 -8.68 0.16 3.17
C ASN A 24 -7.81 -1.10 3.06
N TYR A 25 -6.72 -1.08 2.29
CA TYR A 25 -5.76 -2.20 2.24
C TYR A 25 -4.96 -2.34 3.53
N ILE A 26 -4.62 -1.22 4.17
CA ILE A 26 -3.99 -1.22 5.50
C ILE A 26 -4.97 -1.77 6.53
N GLU A 27 -6.22 -1.27 6.55
CA GLU A 27 -7.27 -1.73 7.48
C GLU A 27 -7.59 -3.22 7.31
N LYS A 28 -7.51 -3.74 6.07
CA LYS A 28 -7.72 -5.17 5.77
C LYS A 28 -6.48 -6.03 6.01
N GLY A 29 -5.33 -5.45 6.37
CA GLY A 29 -4.06 -6.16 6.50
C GLY A 29 -3.54 -6.74 5.18
N ILE A 30 -3.98 -6.21 4.04
CA ILE A 30 -3.49 -6.59 2.71
C ILE A 30 -2.09 -6.01 2.50
N ILE A 31 -1.89 -4.77 2.95
CA ILE A 31 -0.56 -4.15 3.03
C ILE A 31 -0.23 -3.82 4.48
N SER A 32 1.07 -3.82 4.79
CA SER A 32 1.56 -3.48 6.14
C SER A 32 1.22 -2.03 6.51
N GLU A 33 1.27 -1.68 7.79
CA GLU A 33 1.12 -0.28 8.20
C GLU A 33 2.32 0.57 7.78
N PRO A 34 2.11 1.83 7.36
CA PRO A 34 3.21 2.70 6.95
C PRO A 34 4.09 3.07 8.14
N PRO A 35 5.42 3.17 7.94
CA PRO A 35 6.33 3.62 8.97
C PRO A 35 5.98 5.04 9.42
N THR A 36 5.99 5.24 10.73
CA THR A 36 5.65 6.55 11.32
C THR A 36 6.91 7.18 11.88
N ILE A 37 7.15 8.44 11.55
CA ILE A 37 8.24 9.24 12.13
C ILE A 37 7.67 10.21 13.15
N GLU A 38 8.37 10.36 14.27
CA GLU A 38 8.06 11.37 15.27
C GLU A 38 8.74 12.68 14.89
N TYR A 39 7.95 13.73 14.69
CA TYR A 39 8.43 15.07 14.42
C TYR A 39 7.89 16.04 15.48
N GLY A 40 8.68 16.24 16.53
CA GLY A 40 8.26 16.98 17.71
C GLY A 40 7.11 16.26 18.42
N LEU A 41 5.93 16.91 18.49
CA LEU A 41 4.71 16.35 19.08
C LEU A 41 3.79 15.65 18.05
N ARG A 42 4.19 15.58 16.77
CA ARG A 42 3.36 15.01 15.69
C ARG A 42 3.94 13.69 15.19
N THR A 43 3.09 12.68 15.10
CA THR A 43 3.41 11.41 14.44
C THR A 43 3.00 11.51 12.96
N ILE A 44 3.97 11.47 12.06
CA ILE A 44 3.75 11.59 10.61
C ILE A 44 3.96 10.23 9.96
N ARG A 45 2.95 9.76 9.23
CA ARG A 45 3.06 8.55 8.40
C ARG A 45 3.89 8.87 7.16
N THR A 46 4.92 8.07 6.92
CA THR A 46 5.83 8.20 5.77
C THR A 46 5.64 7.03 4.82
N PHE A 47 5.78 7.28 3.52
CA PHE A 47 5.64 6.27 2.49
C PHE A 47 6.95 6.11 1.71
N PRO A 48 8.06 5.70 2.35
CA PRO A 48 9.36 5.60 1.68
C PRO A 48 9.27 4.69 0.46
N PRO A 49 10.08 4.91 -0.58
CA PRO A 49 10.01 4.12 -1.82
C PRO A 49 10.23 2.62 -1.57
N SER A 50 10.99 2.26 -0.54
CA SER A 50 11.14 0.86 -0.10
C SER A 50 9.80 0.25 0.36
N TYR A 51 9.04 0.99 1.16
CA TYR A 51 7.71 0.58 1.62
C TYR A 51 6.70 0.49 0.47
N ILE A 52 6.74 1.45 -0.47
CA ILE A 52 5.87 1.43 -1.67
C ILE A 52 6.13 0.16 -2.49
N LYS A 53 7.40 -0.21 -2.72
CA LYS A 53 7.74 -1.46 -3.43
C LYS A 53 7.20 -2.70 -2.74
N THR A 54 7.28 -2.76 -1.41
CA THR A 54 6.72 -3.88 -0.63
C THR A 54 5.19 -3.92 -0.75
N CYS A 55 4.52 -2.77 -0.65
CA CYS A 55 3.08 -2.66 -0.84
C CYS A 55 2.64 -3.13 -2.23
N GLU A 56 3.38 -2.76 -3.27
CA GLU A 56 3.08 -3.18 -4.64
C GLU A 56 3.12 -4.71 -4.77
N ALA A 57 4.15 -5.35 -4.22
CA ALA A 57 4.26 -6.81 -4.22
C ALA A 57 3.10 -7.48 -3.46
N GLN A 58 2.74 -6.96 -2.29
CA GLN A 58 1.62 -7.45 -1.47
C GLN A 58 0.27 -7.31 -2.20
N ILE A 59 0.01 -6.15 -2.81
CA ILE A 59 -1.21 -5.89 -3.59
C ILE A 59 -1.28 -6.83 -4.80
N ASN A 60 -0.18 -6.99 -5.53
CA ASN A 60 -0.14 -7.89 -6.68
C ASN A 60 -0.37 -9.35 -6.28
N ALA A 61 0.23 -9.81 -5.18
CA ALA A 61 -0.02 -11.14 -4.63
C ALA A 61 -1.50 -11.33 -4.23
N HIS A 62 -2.12 -10.31 -3.63
CA HIS A 62 -3.54 -10.34 -3.29
C HIS A 62 -4.43 -10.41 -4.54
N LYS A 63 -4.14 -9.60 -5.57
CA LYS A 63 -4.85 -9.65 -6.86
C LYS A 63 -4.72 -11.02 -7.54
N ASP A 64 -3.54 -11.63 -7.51
CA ASP A 64 -3.32 -12.97 -8.06
C ASP A 64 -4.12 -14.04 -7.31
N LYS A 65 -4.13 -13.98 -5.97
CA LYS A 65 -4.99 -14.84 -5.13
C LYS A 65 -6.46 -14.70 -5.50
N LEU A 66 -6.97 -13.47 -5.65
CA LEU A 66 -8.36 -13.23 -6.06
C LEU A 66 -8.67 -13.81 -7.45
N LYS A 67 -7.77 -13.66 -8.42
CA LYS A 67 -7.92 -14.24 -9.76
C LYS A 67 -8.01 -15.77 -9.70
N LYS A 68 -7.18 -16.42 -8.89
CA LYS A 68 -7.18 -17.88 -8.71
C LYS A 68 -8.48 -18.37 -8.07
N ILE A 69 -8.99 -17.68 -7.06
CA ILE A 69 -10.27 -18.02 -6.40
C ILE A 69 -11.43 -17.92 -7.42
N ASN A 70 -11.45 -16.85 -8.21
CA ASN A 70 -12.51 -16.65 -9.20
C ASN A 70 -12.45 -17.70 -10.34
N LYS A 71 -11.24 -18.12 -10.74
CA LYS A 71 -11.07 -19.19 -11.74
C LYS A 71 -11.53 -20.55 -11.22
N LYS A 72 -11.36 -20.83 -9.93
CA LYS A 72 -11.83 -22.08 -9.30
C LYS A 72 -13.36 -22.15 -9.16
N SER A 73 -14.00 -21.00 -8.96
CA SER A 73 -15.47 -20.91 -8.81
C SER A 73 -16.24 -21.00 -10.13
N LYS A 74 -15.58 -20.71 -11.27
CA LYS A 74 -16.19 -20.79 -12.61
C LYS A 74 -16.12 -22.19 -13.25
N VAL A 75 -15.44 -23.13 -12.58
CA VAL A 75 -15.22 -24.50 -13.09
C VAL A 75 -16.06 -25.54 -12.32
N LEU A 76 -16.93 -25.11 -11.38
CA LEU A 76 -17.99 -25.94 -10.84
C LEU A 76 -19.33 -25.61 -11.49
#